data_AF-A0A6A4BE57-F1
#
_entry.id   AF-A0A6A4BE57-F1
#
_cell.length_a   1.000
_cell.length_b   1.000
_cell.length_c   1.000
_cell.angle_alpha   90.00
_cell.angle_beta   90.00
_cell.angle_gamma   90.00
#
_symmetry.space_group_name_H-M   'P 1'
#
loop_
_entity.id
_entity.type
_entity.pdbx_description
1 polymer ?
#
loop_
_entity_poly.entity_id
_entity_poly.type
_entity_poly.pdbx_seq_one_letter_code
_entity_poly.pdbx_strand_id
1 'polypeptide(L)'
;MVASRFAATTAMALLALADFNTVAGTSSLPSLKLGFKVHRSTMEVYGTSTFDVYVKPVLSGSSVTFDGKVSFEQDGTTYNFVLIDSVPYYEVVSGTSNSTTCVPTENILSVPDIVQALASATAVSSVNTDQDISCTNGTWLSTTFAGEPYVLCTGAKTGSGDFTVYGEDLSVSFEYLSEDVTITKPTNAPSDCEAVTGDSVALSSLGQLYGITTSGSRRVLKEEAGICGTTYNGLISKEYAGLLAGGLLIPHHSSKNDGIVEFQSCVGDLDASKFDTTYASTWYAAKLNHADTTFHDGDGLFSSAQKPLKWFECLL
;
A
#
# COMPACT_ATOMS: atom_id res chain seq x y z
N MET A 1 -28.71 -52.62 60.61
CA MET A 1 -28.95 -53.66 59.57
C MET A 1 -28.90 -52.96 58.21
N VAL A 2 -28.15 -53.50 57.25
CA VAL A 2 -28.70 -54.10 55.99
C VAL A 2 -29.56 -53.06 55.23
N ALA A 3 -28.99 -52.28 54.30
CA ALA A 3 -28.85 -52.58 52.85
C ALA A 3 -30.14 -52.28 52.04
N SER A 4 -30.15 -52.07 50.72
CA SER A 4 -29.14 -52.44 49.71
C SER A 4 -29.16 -51.56 48.45
N ARG A 5 -27.97 -51.31 47.90
CA ARG A 5 -27.58 -51.32 46.46
C ARG A 5 -28.59 -50.86 45.37
N PHE A 6 -28.13 -49.90 44.58
CA PHE A 6 -28.06 -50.05 43.11
C PHE A 6 -26.62 -49.81 42.65
N ALA A 7 -26.23 -50.33 41.47
CA ALA A 7 -24.86 -50.24 40.97
C ALA A 7 -24.79 -50.22 39.43
N ALA A 8 -24.08 -49.22 38.89
CA ALA A 8 -23.45 -49.18 37.57
C ALA A 8 -22.45 -48.00 37.61
N THR A 9 -21.13 -48.18 37.61
CA THR A 9 -20.26 -48.59 36.49
C THR A 9 -20.28 -47.67 35.27
N THR A 10 -19.54 -46.56 35.36
CA THR A 10 -18.85 -45.95 34.21
C THR A 10 -17.39 -45.74 34.59
N ALA A 11 -16.47 -46.13 33.70
CA ALA A 11 -15.03 -46.01 33.91
C ALA A 11 -14.36 -45.49 32.63
N MET A 12 -13.93 -44.24 32.67
CA MET A 12 -12.91 -43.65 31.81
C MET A 12 -12.08 -42.73 32.72
N ALA A 13 -10.74 -42.71 32.77
CA ALA A 13 -9.73 -42.83 31.70
C ALA A 13 -9.66 -41.57 30.80
N LEU A 14 -8.50 -40.98 30.52
CA LEU A 14 -7.16 -41.14 31.12
C LEU A 14 -6.28 -39.92 30.73
N LEU A 15 -5.30 -39.58 31.58
CA LEU A 15 -4.09 -38.78 31.25
C LEU A 15 -4.23 -37.31 30.78
N ALA A 16 -3.06 -36.66 30.74
CA ALA A 16 -2.72 -35.45 29.99
C ALA A 16 -3.50 -34.16 30.31
N LEU A 17 -3.08 -33.50 31.39
CA LEU A 17 -2.61 -32.13 31.19
C LEU A 17 -1.39 -32.22 30.26
N ALA A 18 -1.63 -32.11 28.94
CA ALA A 18 -0.56 -32.11 27.97
C ALA A 18 0.28 -30.83 28.14
N ASP A 19 1.60 -30.99 28.20
CA ASP A 19 2.50 -29.86 28.36
C ASP A 19 2.28 -28.83 27.25
N PHE A 20 2.10 -27.56 27.62
CA PHE A 20 2.43 -26.43 26.74
C PHE A 20 3.97 -26.27 26.66
N ASN A 21 4.66 -27.37 26.36
CA ASN A 21 6.07 -27.39 26.00
C ASN A 21 6.23 -26.74 24.64
N THR A 22 6.42 -25.42 24.67
CA THR A 22 7.38 -24.71 23.80
C THR A 22 7.49 -25.25 22.37
N VAL A 23 6.44 -25.04 21.57
CA VAL A 23 6.72 -24.53 20.22
C VAL A 23 7.17 -23.09 20.43
N ALA A 24 8.46 -22.91 20.72
CA ALA A 24 9.15 -21.62 20.60
C ALA A 24 9.39 -21.32 19.11
N GLY A 25 8.32 -21.48 18.31
CA GLY A 25 8.28 -20.95 16.96
C GLY A 25 8.30 -19.43 17.09
N THR A 26 9.20 -18.81 16.34
CA THR A 26 9.00 -17.43 15.92
C THR A 26 7.57 -17.31 15.42
N SER A 27 6.81 -16.33 15.91
CA SER A 27 5.46 -16.04 15.41
C SER A 27 5.55 -15.35 14.05
N SER A 28 6.11 -16.06 13.08
CA SER A 28 6.25 -15.64 11.69
C SER A 28 4.85 -15.41 11.14
N LEU A 29 4.50 -14.13 11.04
CA LEU A 29 3.39 -13.70 10.22
C LEU A 29 3.68 -14.21 8.80
N PRO A 30 2.75 -14.93 8.14
CA PRO A 30 3.00 -15.45 6.81
C PRO A 30 3.25 -14.32 5.80
N SER A 31 4.16 -14.57 4.86
CA SER A 31 4.35 -13.70 3.70
C SER A 31 3.04 -13.52 2.91
N LEU A 32 2.88 -12.33 2.31
CA LEU A 32 1.71 -11.90 1.57
C LEU A 32 2.00 -11.80 0.08
N LYS A 33 1.01 -12.15 -0.73
CA LYS A 33 0.92 -11.76 -2.12
C LYS A 33 -0.22 -10.76 -2.29
N LEU A 34 0.07 -9.61 -2.87
CA LEU A 34 -0.88 -8.55 -3.18
C LEU A 34 -1.06 -8.48 -4.71
N GLY A 35 -2.11 -9.10 -5.22
CA GLY A 35 -2.45 -9.08 -6.64
C GLY A 35 -3.19 -7.80 -7.00
N PHE A 36 -2.51 -6.87 -7.67
CA PHE A 36 -3.08 -5.61 -8.14
C PHE A 36 -3.74 -5.77 -9.50
N LYS A 37 -4.93 -5.20 -9.64
CA LYS A 37 -5.62 -4.95 -10.91
C LYS A 37 -6.03 -3.48 -10.97
N VAL A 38 -5.42 -2.73 -11.86
CA VAL A 38 -5.80 -1.36 -12.24
C VAL A 38 -6.95 -1.42 -13.26
N HIS A 39 -7.92 -0.51 -13.14
CA HIS A 39 -9.10 -0.44 -14.02
C HIS A 39 -9.05 0.73 -15.01
N ARG A 40 -8.39 1.86 -14.67
CA ARG A 40 -8.17 3.00 -15.58
C ARG A 40 -6.87 2.77 -16.39
N SER A 41 -6.94 2.64 -17.72
CA SER A 41 -5.78 2.30 -18.57
C SER A 41 -4.69 3.39 -18.64
N THR A 42 -4.99 4.62 -18.20
CA THR A 42 -3.99 5.68 -18.02
C THR A 42 -3.03 5.41 -16.87
N MET A 43 -3.40 4.54 -15.93
CA MET A 43 -2.65 4.20 -14.72
C MET A 43 -1.89 2.86 -14.85
N GLU A 44 -1.64 2.40 -16.08
CA GLU A 44 -0.88 1.17 -16.38
C GLU A 44 0.62 1.34 -16.14
N VAL A 45 1.11 0.77 -15.04
CA VAL A 45 2.52 0.81 -14.66
C VAL A 45 3.33 -0.09 -15.61
N TYR A 46 4.31 0.48 -16.32
CA TYR A 46 5.02 -0.17 -17.44
C TYR A 46 4.10 -0.78 -18.53
N GLY A 47 2.88 -0.25 -18.72
CA GLY A 47 1.94 -0.78 -19.71
C GLY A 47 1.33 -2.14 -19.34
N THR A 48 1.29 -2.48 -18.04
CA THR A 48 0.39 -3.52 -17.53
C THR A 48 -0.61 -2.94 -16.54
N SER A 49 -1.85 -3.40 -16.64
CA SER A 49 -2.91 -3.13 -15.65
C SER A 49 -2.94 -4.17 -14.52
N THR A 50 -2.17 -5.27 -14.61
CA THR A 50 -2.19 -6.35 -13.61
C THR A 50 -0.77 -6.75 -13.22
N PHE A 51 -0.48 -6.76 -11.93
CA PHE A 51 0.85 -7.09 -11.39
C PHE A 51 0.76 -7.60 -9.95
N ASP A 52 1.75 -8.38 -9.52
CA ASP A 52 1.82 -8.97 -8.19
C ASP A 52 2.92 -8.30 -7.36
N VAL A 53 2.56 -7.77 -6.17
CA VAL A 53 3.52 -7.30 -5.17
C VAL A 53 3.65 -8.35 -4.08
N TYR A 54 4.86 -8.83 -3.84
CA TYR A 54 5.17 -9.77 -2.77
C TYR A 54 5.66 -9.00 -1.55
N VAL A 55 5.16 -9.34 -0.37
CA VAL A 55 5.45 -8.65 0.89
C VAL A 55 5.80 -9.65 1.97
N LYS A 56 6.90 -9.41 2.70
CA LYS A 56 7.37 -10.27 3.77
C LYS A 56 7.44 -9.47 5.09
N PRO A 57 6.67 -9.83 6.11
CA PRO A 57 6.76 -9.20 7.43
C PRO A 57 8.06 -9.59 8.14
N VAL A 58 8.73 -8.62 8.76
CA VAL A 58 9.97 -8.79 9.52
C VAL A 58 9.72 -8.38 10.96
N LEU A 59 9.71 -9.35 11.88
CA LEU A 59 9.43 -9.12 13.30
C LEU A 59 10.69 -8.67 14.05
N SER A 60 10.60 -7.52 14.74
CA SER A 60 11.62 -7.00 15.64
C SER A 60 11.03 -6.78 17.03
N GLY A 61 11.03 -7.84 17.85
CA GLY A 61 10.40 -7.83 19.17
C GLY A 61 8.88 -7.68 19.07
N SER A 62 8.35 -6.48 19.36
CA SER A 62 6.93 -6.15 19.26
C SER A 62 6.57 -5.22 18.10
N SER A 63 7.55 -4.79 17.29
CA SER A 63 7.32 -4.09 16.03
C SER A 63 7.49 -5.02 14.83
N VAL A 64 6.90 -4.64 13.71
CA VAL A 64 6.98 -5.33 12.42
C VAL A 64 7.28 -4.30 11.33
N THR A 65 8.36 -4.50 10.59
CA THR A 65 8.62 -3.83 9.31
C THR A 65 8.29 -4.78 8.16
N PHE A 66 8.35 -4.31 6.92
CA PHE A 66 7.97 -5.10 5.76
C PHE A 66 8.98 -4.96 4.63
N ASP A 67 9.59 -6.08 4.24
CA ASP A 67 10.27 -6.16 2.95
C ASP A 67 9.20 -6.30 1.86
N GLY A 68 9.42 -5.71 0.69
CA GLY A 68 8.48 -5.73 -0.43
C GLY A 68 9.19 -5.83 -1.78
N LYS A 69 8.63 -6.57 -2.74
CA LYS A 69 9.11 -6.63 -4.11
C LYS A 69 7.97 -6.64 -5.12
N VAL A 70 8.12 -5.84 -6.18
CA VAL A 70 7.35 -5.94 -7.43
C VAL A 70 8.31 -5.94 -8.61
N SER A 71 7.93 -6.64 -9.68
CA SER A 71 8.69 -6.75 -10.92
C SER A 71 7.77 -6.51 -12.11
N PHE A 72 8.19 -5.64 -13.02
CA PHE A 72 7.54 -5.39 -14.32
C PHE A 72 8.48 -5.82 -15.45
N GLU A 73 7.93 -6.25 -16.59
CA GLU A 73 8.72 -6.55 -17.79
C GLU A 73 8.19 -5.75 -18.98
N GLN A 74 9.09 -5.01 -19.65
CA GLN A 74 8.77 -4.23 -20.84
C GLN A 74 9.97 -4.28 -21.80
N ASP A 75 9.70 -4.54 -23.08
CA ASP A 75 10.70 -4.60 -24.18
C ASP A 75 11.96 -5.44 -23.88
N GLY A 76 11.81 -6.53 -23.12
CA GLY A 76 12.90 -7.44 -22.74
C GLY A 76 13.79 -6.94 -21.59
N THR A 77 13.36 -5.88 -20.90
CA THR A 77 13.99 -5.35 -19.68
C THR A 77 13.07 -5.60 -18.48
N THR A 78 13.63 -6.07 -17.38
CA THR A 78 12.91 -6.26 -16.10
C THR A 78 13.18 -5.07 -15.18
N TYR A 79 12.12 -4.52 -14.61
CA TYR A 79 12.12 -3.37 -13.72
C TYR A 79 11.66 -3.81 -12.33
N ASN A 80 12.61 -3.96 -11.41
CA ASN A 80 12.39 -4.39 -10.03
C ASN A 80 12.30 -3.16 -9.11
N PHE A 81 11.25 -3.09 -8.29
CA PHE A 81 11.22 -2.23 -7.10
C PHE A 81 11.31 -3.12 -5.87
N VAL A 82 12.28 -2.84 -4.99
CA VAL A 82 12.60 -3.67 -3.82
C VAL A 82 12.75 -2.79 -2.59
N LEU A 83 11.84 -2.95 -1.63
CA LEU A 83 11.99 -2.46 -0.26
C LEU A 83 12.60 -3.60 0.56
N ILE A 84 13.74 -3.38 1.21
CA ILE A 84 14.36 -4.36 2.12
C ILE A 84 15.15 -3.65 3.21
N ASP A 85 15.05 -4.13 4.46
CA ASP A 85 15.61 -3.47 5.63
C ASP A 85 15.16 -1.99 5.74
N SER A 86 13.91 -1.72 5.38
CA SER A 86 13.29 -0.37 5.23
C SER A 86 13.94 0.56 4.19
N VAL A 87 14.92 0.09 3.40
CA VAL A 87 15.56 0.88 2.32
C VAL A 87 14.98 0.49 0.95
N PRO A 88 14.49 1.44 0.13
CA PRO A 88 13.92 1.15 -1.16
C PRO A 88 14.91 1.35 -2.33
N TYR A 89 14.92 0.38 -3.24
CA TYR A 89 15.80 0.31 -4.41
C TYR A 89 14.99 0.09 -5.68
N TYR A 90 15.48 0.65 -6.78
CA TYR A 90 14.99 0.41 -8.14
C TYR A 90 16.13 -0.24 -8.92
N GLU A 91 15.92 -1.47 -9.40
CA GLU A 91 16.88 -2.22 -10.21
C GLU A 91 16.31 -2.45 -11.61
N VAL A 92 17.07 -2.05 -12.61
CA VAL A 92 16.80 -2.32 -14.03
C VAL A 92 17.73 -3.44 -14.48
N VAL A 93 17.17 -4.51 -15.05
CA VAL A 93 17.91 -5.68 -15.54
C VAL A 93 17.63 -5.86 -17.03
N SER A 94 18.67 -5.77 -17.86
CA SER A 94 18.61 -5.94 -19.31
C SER A 94 19.64 -6.98 -19.74
N GLY A 95 19.18 -8.19 -20.06
CA GLY A 95 20.04 -9.34 -20.39
C GLY A 95 21.00 -9.70 -19.24
N THR A 96 22.29 -9.39 -19.40
CA THR A 96 23.34 -9.63 -18.40
C THR A 96 23.76 -8.37 -17.63
N SER A 97 23.15 -7.22 -17.90
CA SER A 97 23.48 -5.94 -17.28
C SER A 97 22.39 -5.55 -16.27
N ASN A 98 22.77 -5.29 -15.02
CA ASN A 98 21.87 -4.75 -14.01
C ASN A 98 22.43 -3.46 -13.37
N SER A 99 21.58 -2.45 -13.25
CA SER A 99 21.88 -1.18 -12.57
C SER A 99 20.86 -0.94 -11.47
N THR A 100 21.32 -0.55 -10.28
CA THR A 100 20.46 -0.25 -9.14
C THR A 100 20.63 1.21 -8.71
N THR A 101 19.53 1.91 -8.49
CA THR A 101 19.50 3.23 -7.84
C THR A 101 18.68 3.18 -6.57
N CYS A 102 18.87 4.18 -5.70
CA CYS A 102 17.94 4.42 -4.60
C CYS A 102 16.56 4.85 -5.17
N VAL A 103 15.50 4.59 -4.42
CA VAL A 103 14.18 5.20 -4.63
C VAL A 103 13.97 6.28 -3.56
N PRO A 104 13.39 7.44 -3.90
CA PRO A 104 13.04 8.46 -2.91
C PRO A 104 12.04 7.91 -1.87
N THR A 105 12.28 8.14 -0.58
CA THR A 105 11.46 7.55 0.50
C THR A 105 10.00 8.03 0.45
N GLU A 106 9.75 9.21 -0.12
CA GLU A 106 8.41 9.78 -0.29
C GLU A 106 7.53 9.08 -1.34
N ASN A 107 8.11 8.22 -2.17
CA ASN A 107 7.42 7.39 -3.18
C ASN A 107 7.01 6.01 -2.63
N ILE A 108 7.37 5.70 -1.38
CA ILE A 108 7.01 4.43 -0.75
C ILE A 108 5.69 4.57 0.02
N LEU A 109 4.85 3.55 -0.10
CA LEU A 109 3.61 3.41 0.65
C LEU A 109 3.86 3.46 2.17
N SER A 110 3.11 4.32 2.85
CA SER A 110 3.00 4.26 4.31
C SER A 110 2.25 2.99 4.73
N VAL A 111 3.01 1.92 5.00
CA VAL A 111 2.46 0.66 5.53
C VAL A 111 1.68 0.87 6.84
N PRO A 112 2.09 1.76 7.78
CA PRO A 112 1.25 2.12 8.93
C PRO A 112 -0.13 2.64 8.55
N ASP A 113 -0.25 3.48 7.51
CA ASP A 113 -1.55 4.01 7.09
C ASP A 113 -2.39 2.96 6.36
N ILE A 114 -1.78 2.00 5.63
CA ILE A 114 -2.49 0.82 5.11
C ILE A 114 -3.03 -0.01 6.26
N VAL A 115 -2.19 -0.34 7.24
CA VAL A 115 -2.58 -1.15 8.41
C VAL A 115 -3.66 -0.43 9.22
N GLN A 116 -3.58 0.89 9.37
CA GLN A 116 -4.61 1.71 10.01
C GLN A 116 -5.91 1.76 9.18
N ALA A 117 -5.85 1.82 7.85
CA ALA A 117 -7.03 1.73 6.99
C ALA A 117 -7.71 0.35 7.12
N LEU A 118 -6.94 -0.73 7.09
CA LEU A 118 -7.48 -2.09 7.26
C LEU A 118 -8.06 -2.30 8.67
N ALA A 119 -7.45 -1.72 9.72
CA ALA A 119 -7.98 -1.70 11.09
C ALA A 119 -9.21 -0.79 11.26
N SER A 120 -9.27 0.34 10.56
CA SER A 120 -10.41 1.25 10.57
C SER A 120 -11.55 0.86 9.62
N ALA A 121 -11.49 -0.35 9.04
CA ALA A 121 -12.58 -0.90 8.22
C ALA A 121 -13.84 -1.21 9.06
N THR A 122 -15.00 -0.79 8.55
CA THR A 122 -16.34 -0.90 9.17
C THR A 122 -17.20 -1.91 8.41
N ALA A 123 -18.03 -2.70 9.07
CA ALA A 123 -18.93 -3.63 8.36
C ALA A 123 -20.11 -2.89 7.70
N VAL A 124 -20.45 -3.26 6.46
CA VAL A 124 -21.57 -2.71 5.70
C VAL A 124 -22.49 -3.82 5.19
N SER A 125 -23.81 -3.59 5.18
CA SER A 125 -24.79 -4.61 4.79
C SER A 125 -24.87 -4.86 3.27
N SER A 126 -24.40 -3.90 2.47
CA SER A 126 -24.47 -3.91 1.01
C SER A 126 -23.56 -2.83 0.44
N VAL A 127 -22.88 -3.11 -0.66
CA VAL A 127 -22.24 -2.09 -1.50
C VAL A 127 -23.19 -1.75 -2.64
N ASN A 128 -23.36 -0.45 -2.92
CA ASN A 128 -24.05 0.03 -4.11
C ASN A 128 -23.02 0.66 -5.05
N THR A 129 -22.76 0.02 -6.19
CA THR A 129 -21.75 0.42 -7.17
C THR A 129 -22.13 -0.13 -8.54
N ASP A 130 -21.72 0.55 -9.61
CA ASP A 130 -21.85 0.08 -10.99
C ASP A 130 -20.65 -0.80 -11.43
N GLN A 131 -19.66 -0.99 -10.55
CA GLN A 131 -18.53 -1.90 -10.78
C GLN A 131 -18.95 -3.38 -10.65
N ASP A 132 -18.41 -4.23 -11.53
CA ASP A 132 -18.54 -5.69 -11.44
C ASP A 132 -17.67 -6.26 -10.31
N ILE A 133 -18.19 -6.19 -9.09
CA ILE A 133 -17.58 -6.73 -7.87
C ILE A 133 -18.55 -7.69 -7.17
N SER A 134 -18.03 -8.71 -6.49
CA SER A 134 -18.87 -9.65 -5.75
C SER A 134 -18.21 -10.08 -4.44
N CYS A 135 -19.03 -10.42 -3.44
CA CYS A 135 -18.59 -10.97 -2.17
C CYS A 135 -19.42 -12.20 -1.79
N THR A 136 -19.45 -13.17 -2.70
CA THR A 136 -20.23 -14.41 -2.55
C THR A 136 -19.82 -15.17 -1.30
N ASN A 137 -20.73 -15.27 -0.33
CA ASN A 137 -20.52 -15.87 1.00
C ASN A 137 -19.43 -15.21 1.87
N GLY A 138 -19.04 -13.97 1.57
CA GLY A 138 -18.12 -13.17 2.39
C GLY A 138 -18.84 -12.09 3.20
N THR A 139 -18.06 -11.23 3.88
CA THR A 139 -18.56 -10.03 4.56
C THR A 139 -18.00 -8.79 3.85
N TRP A 140 -18.88 -7.83 3.56
CA TRP A 140 -18.46 -6.51 3.09
C TRP A 140 -18.01 -5.63 4.27
N LEU A 141 -16.81 -5.08 4.14
CA LEU A 141 -16.32 -3.98 4.97
C LEU A 141 -16.14 -2.73 4.08
N SER A 142 -16.11 -1.54 4.66
CA SER A 142 -15.68 -0.30 4.00
C SER A 142 -14.66 0.45 4.84
N THR A 143 -13.65 1.01 4.18
CA THR A 143 -12.60 1.82 4.80
C THR A 143 -12.22 3.03 3.94
N THR A 144 -11.30 3.83 4.46
CA THR A 144 -10.69 4.98 3.77
C THR A 144 -9.18 4.78 3.76
N PHE A 145 -8.51 4.91 2.62
CA PHE A 145 -7.04 4.90 2.53
C PHE A 145 -6.56 6.02 1.61
N ALA A 146 -5.56 6.79 2.04
CA ALA A 146 -5.08 7.98 1.33
C ALA A 146 -6.22 8.92 0.86
N GLY A 147 -7.24 9.11 1.71
CA GLY A 147 -8.47 9.87 1.43
C GLY A 147 -9.58 9.06 0.74
N GLU A 148 -9.23 8.04 -0.04
CA GLU A 148 -10.13 7.36 -0.96
C GLU A 148 -11.02 6.29 -0.30
N PRO A 149 -12.30 6.15 -0.73
CA PRO A 149 -13.19 5.11 -0.24
C PRO A 149 -12.89 3.75 -0.89
N TYR A 150 -12.68 2.74 -0.05
CA TYR A 150 -12.56 1.34 -0.48
C TYR A 150 -13.62 0.47 0.19
N VAL A 151 -13.97 -0.64 -0.47
CA VAL A 151 -14.75 -1.73 0.09
C VAL A 151 -13.95 -3.02 0.05
N LEU A 152 -14.06 -3.85 1.10
CA LEU A 152 -13.32 -5.09 1.23
C LEU A 152 -14.30 -6.24 1.27
N CYS A 153 -14.03 -7.31 0.51
CA CYS A 153 -14.67 -8.60 0.70
C CYS A 153 -13.75 -9.54 1.45
N THR A 154 -14.13 -9.96 2.66
CA THR A 154 -13.47 -11.10 3.34
C THR A 154 -13.86 -12.40 2.63
N GLY A 155 -12.90 -13.18 2.13
CA GLY A 155 -13.17 -14.35 1.31
C GLY A 155 -13.96 -15.44 2.03
N ALA A 156 -14.81 -16.17 1.29
CA ALA A 156 -15.64 -17.25 1.82
C ALA A 156 -14.87 -18.51 2.28
N LYS A 157 -13.56 -18.59 2.00
CA LYS A 157 -12.69 -19.69 2.42
C LYS A 157 -12.35 -19.56 3.91
N THR A 158 -13.17 -20.17 4.75
CA THR A 158 -12.91 -20.29 6.19
C THR A 158 -11.50 -20.86 6.44
N GLY A 159 -10.60 -20.02 6.98
CA GLY A 159 -9.25 -20.41 7.38
C GLY A 159 -8.11 -20.03 6.43
N SER A 160 -8.36 -19.42 5.25
CA SER A 160 -7.25 -18.86 4.46
C SER A 160 -6.91 -17.42 4.81
N GLY A 161 -7.88 -16.63 5.29
CA GLY A 161 -7.71 -15.21 5.62
C GLY A 161 -7.83 -14.28 4.42
N ASP A 162 -7.68 -14.80 3.19
CA ASP A 162 -7.70 -14.05 1.94
C ASP A 162 -8.88 -13.07 1.84
N PHE A 163 -8.61 -11.86 1.36
CA PHE A 163 -9.63 -10.85 1.09
C PHE A 163 -9.31 -10.05 -0.17
N THR A 164 -10.30 -9.36 -0.72
CA THR A 164 -10.10 -8.46 -1.87
C THR A 164 -10.59 -7.07 -1.52
N VAL A 165 -9.72 -6.08 -1.70
CA VAL A 165 -10.03 -4.65 -1.59
C VAL A 165 -10.39 -4.15 -2.97
N TYR A 166 -11.54 -3.49 -3.09
CA TYR A 166 -12.02 -2.82 -4.30
C TYR A 166 -12.08 -1.31 -4.04
N GLY A 167 -11.42 -0.54 -4.89
CA GLY A 167 -11.64 0.89 -5.08
C GLY A 167 -12.09 1.15 -6.51
N GLU A 168 -12.26 2.42 -6.87
CA GLU A 168 -12.69 2.79 -8.21
C GLU A 168 -11.64 2.48 -9.29
N ASP A 169 -10.39 2.89 -9.04
CA ASP A 169 -9.31 2.86 -10.03
C ASP A 169 -8.51 1.55 -10.00
N LEU A 170 -8.60 0.81 -8.89
CA LEU A 170 -7.82 -0.40 -8.64
C LEU A 170 -8.56 -1.40 -7.75
N SER A 171 -8.09 -2.64 -7.75
CA SER A 171 -8.43 -3.66 -6.75
C SER A 171 -7.19 -4.46 -6.36
N VAL A 172 -7.14 -4.93 -5.12
CA VAL A 172 -6.01 -5.68 -4.55
C VAL A 172 -6.53 -6.95 -3.89
N SER A 173 -6.14 -8.12 -4.40
CA SER A 173 -6.35 -9.39 -3.71
C SER A 173 -5.19 -9.66 -2.75
N PHE A 174 -5.50 -9.79 -1.46
CA PHE A 174 -4.56 -10.22 -0.42
C PHE A 174 -4.64 -11.74 -0.29
N GLU A 175 -3.54 -12.43 -0.59
CA GLU A 175 -3.38 -13.89 -0.51
C GLU A 175 -2.26 -14.21 0.50
N TYR A 176 -2.53 -15.10 1.45
CA TYR A 176 -1.56 -15.52 2.47
C TYR A 176 -0.77 -16.73 1.98
N LEU A 177 0.54 -16.58 1.87
CA LEU A 177 1.41 -17.60 1.31
C LEU A 177 1.78 -18.66 2.34
N SER A 178 1.80 -19.93 1.91
CA SER A 178 2.20 -21.08 2.74
C SER A 178 3.71 -21.23 2.91
N GLU A 179 4.50 -20.49 2.11
CA GLU A 179 5.96 -20.45 2.14
C GLU A 179 6.42 -18.98 2.13
N ASP A 180 7.51 -18.67 2.83
CA ASP A 180 8.00 -17.30 2.92
C ASP A 180 8.71 -16.84 1.65
N VAL A 181 8.39 -15.61 1.22
CA VAL A 181 9.03 -15.03 0.04
C VAL A 181 10.45 -14.61 0.38
N THR A 182 11.41 -15.05 -0.44
CA THR A 182 12.80 -14.60 -0.36
C THR A 182 12.96 -13.29 -1.12
N ILE A 183 12.94 -12.17 -0.39
CA ILE A 183 13.29 -10.83 -0.90
C ILE A 183 14.77 -10.57 -0.58
N THR A 184 15.51 -9.96 -1.51
CA THR A 184 16.97 -9.78 -1.43
C THR A 184 17.39 -8.40 -1.93
N LYS A 185 18.31 -7.74 -1.22
CA LYS A 185 18.95 -6.49 -1.67
C LYS A 185 19.66 -6.72 -3.01
N PRO A 186 19.46 -5.87 -4.05
CA PRO A 186 20.13 -6.03 -5.33
C PRO A 186 21.67 -5.99 -5.21
N THR A 187 22.37 -6.78 -6.02
CA THR A 187 23.83 -6.96 -5.92
C THR A 187 24.62 -5.66 -6.11
N ASN A 188 24.11 -4.76 -6.97
CA ASN A 188 24.75 -3.48 -7.30
C ASN A 188 24.11 -2.29 -6.54
N ALA A 189 23.35 -2.56 -5.48
CA ALA A 189 22.64 -1.54 -4.73
C ALA A 189 23.59 -0.58 -3.99
N PRO A 190 23.35 0.75 -4.03
CA PRO A 190 24.18 1.71 -3.31
C PRO A 190 24.16 1.52 -1.77
N SER A 191 25.15 2.14 -1.12
CA SER A 191 25.35 2.09 0.34
C SER A 191 24.76 3.29 1.09
N ASP A 192 24.34 4.31 0.34
CA ASP A 192 23.97 5.66 0.78
C ASP A 192 22.48 5.99 0.55
N CYS A 193 21.68 5.00 0.13
CA CYS A 193 20.23 5.14 0.03
C CYS A 193 19.58 5.37 1.41
N GLU A 194 18.64 6.31 1.47
CA GLU A 194 17.88 6.61 2.69
C GLU A 194 16.88 5.49 3.03
N ALA A 195 16.73 5.20 4.33
CA ALA A 195 15.69 4.30 4.82
C ALA A 195 14.38 5.06 5.06
N VAL A 196 13.25 4.45 4.72
CA VAL A 196 11.92 4.96 5.09
C VAL A 196 11.83 5.02 6.62
N THR A 197 11.35 6.13 7.17
CA THR A 197 11.26 6.33 8.63
C THR A 197 9.83 6.19 9.11
N GLY A 198 9.64 5.48 10.22
CA GLY A 198 8.32 5.28 10.83
C GLY A 198 7.44 4.23 10.13
N ASP A 199 7.97 3.46 9.19
CA ASP A 199 7.31 2.37 8.47
C ASP A 199 6.88 1.20 9.37
N SER A 200 7.55 1.01 10.51
CA SER A 200 7.27 -0.06 11.46
C SER A 200 5.91 0.10 12.14
N VAL A 201 5.15 -0.99 12.22
CA VAL A 201 3.87 -1.05 12.95
C VAL A 201 3.99 -1.90 14.21
N ALA A 202 3.09 -1.69 15.18
CA ALA A 202 2.99 -2.60 16.33
C ALA A 202 2.36 -3.93 15.90
N LEU A 203 2.88 -5.05 16.40
CA LEU A 203 2.35 -6.40 16.15
C LEU A 203 0.86 -6.53 16.54
N SER A 204 0.41 -5.78 17.56
CA SER A 204 -1.00 -5.69 17.95
C SER A 204 -1.89 -4.93 16.96
N SER A 205 -1.35 -3.95 16.23
CA SER A 205 -2.07 -3.16 15.21
C SER A 205 -2.25 -3.93 13.91
N LEU A 206 -1.33 -4.86 13.61
CA LEU A 206 -1.53 -5.88 12.57
C LEU A 206 -2.67 -6.85 12.90
N GLY A 207 -3.23 -6.74 14.10
CA GLY A 207 -4.51 -7.28 14.50
C GLY A 207 -5.48 -7.43 13.34
N GLN A 208 -6.01 -6.36 12.74
CA GLN A 208 -7.16 -6.53 11.83
C GLN A 208 -6.80 -7.14 10.47
N LEU A 209 -5.54 -7.02 10.06
CA LEU A 209 -4.99 -7.72 8.89
C LEU A 209 -4.86 -9.24 9.14
N TYR A 210 -4.61 -9.68 10.39
CA TYR A 210 -4.47 -11.11 10.72
C TYR A 210 -5.58 -11.65 11.68
N GLY A 211 -6.64 -10.87 11.98
CA GLY A 211 -7.85 -11.29 12.73
C GLY A 211 -8.25 -10.60 14.07
N ILE A 212 -8.01 -9.30 14.34
CA ILE A 212 -8.29 -8.59 15.63
C ILE A 212 -8.70 -7.09 15.44
N THR A 213 -9.77 -6.53 16.05
CA THR A 213 -10.48 -5.29 15.57
C THR A 213 -10.36 -3.97 16.43
N THR A 214 -10.86 -2.72 16.15
CA THR A 214 -12.08 -2.13 15.46
C THR A 214 -11.92 -0.66 14.91
N SER A 215 -13.03 0.02 14.47
CA SER A 215 -13.19 1.21 13.57
C SER A 215 -14.34 2.21 13.93
N GLY A 216 -14.69 3.39 13.31
CA GLY A 216 -14.23 4.28 12.19
C GLY A 216 -15.25 5.46 11.87
N SER A 217 -14.93 6.61 11.20
CA SER A 217 -15.89 7.73 10.84
C SER A 217 -15.42 8.81 9.77
N ARG A 218 -16.30 9.72 9.22
CA ARG A 218 -16.03 10.69 8.06
C ARG A 218 -16.91 12.00 7.94
N ARG A 219 -16.50 13.02 7.13
CA ARG A 219 -17.28 14.17 6.48
C ARG A 219 -16.58 14.80 5.22
N VAL A 220 -17.21 15.75 4.47
CA VAL A 220 -16.80 16.33 3.12
C VAL A 220 -17.07 17.87 2.95
N LEU A 221 -16.56 18.53 1.88
CA LEU A 221 -16.39 19.99 1.61
C LEU A 221 -16.72 20.48 0.15
N LYS A 222 -16.41 21.76 -0.17
CA LYS A 222 -16.06 22.40 -1.48
C LYS A 222 -15.52 23.86 -1.21
N GLU A 223 -14.96 24.74 -2.07
CA GLU A 223 -14.71 24.91 -3.54
C GLU A 223 -13.55 25.97 -3.78
N GLU A 224 -13.41 26.56 -5.00
CA GLU A 224 -12.52 27.67 -5.52
C GLU A 224 -10.97 27.50 -5.49
N ALA A 225 -10.38 26.88 -6.54
CA ALA A 225 -9.21 26.01 -6.41
C ALA A 225 -8.05 26.12 -7.43
N GLY A 226 -6.90 25.50 -7.11
CA GLY A 226 -5.73 25.32 -8.01
C GLY A 226 -4.70 24.27 -7.53
N ILE A 227 -3.97 23.63 -8.45
CA ILE A 227 -2.97 22.57 -8.21
C ILE A 227 -1.55 23.04 -8.55
N CYS A 228 -0.55 22.64 -7.75
CA CYS A 228 0.86 22.85 -8.04
C CYS A 228 1.73 21.65 -7.65
N GLY A 229 2.62 21.23 -8.57
CA GLY A 229 3.64 20.22 -8.31
C GLY A 229 4.70 20.69 -7.30
N THR A 230 5.25 19.75 -6.53
CA THR A 230 6.20 20.02 -5.43
C THR A 230 7.47 19.16 -5.47
N THR A 231 7.51 18.11 -6.29
CA THR A 231 8.68 17.24 -6.47
C THR A 231 8.73 16.67 -7.88
N TYR A 232 9.93 16.51 -8.45
CA TYR A 232 10.18 15.77 -9.68
C TYR A 232 9.95 14.26 -9.52
N ASN A 233 9.89 13.77 -8.28
CA ASN A 233 9.54 12.41 -7.91
C ASN A 233 8.02 12.20 -7.97
N GLY A 234 7.46 12.31 -9.18
CA GLY A 234 6.03 12.23 -9.45
C GLY A 234 5.47 10.80 -9.54
N LEU A 235 4.46 10.61 -10.40
CA LEU A 235 3.86 9.30 -10.67
C LEU A 235 4.87 8.35 -11.35
N ILE A 236 4.67 7.05 -11.16
CA ILE A 236 5.45 6.00 -11.86
C ILE A 236 4.88 5.84 -13.29
N SER A 237 5.08 6.86 -14.12
CA SER A 237 4.74 6.87 -15.56
C SER A 237 5.98 6.77 -16.44
N LYS A 238 5.83 6.94 -17.77
CA LYS A 238 6.97 6.85 -18.72
C LYS A 238 7.82 8.12 -18.67
N GLU A 239 7.18 9.22 -18.29
CA GLU A 239 7.69 10.58 -18.20
C GLU A 239 8.55 10.77 -16.94
N TYR A 240 8.29 9.98 -15.88
CA TYR A 240 9.00 9.97 -14.59
C TYR A 240 10.53 10.05 -14.74
N ALA A 241 11.12 9.17 -15.56
CA ALA A 241 12.58 9.12 -15.70
C ALA A 241 13.18 10.39 -16.33
N GLY A 242 12.42 11.06 -17.21
CA GLY A 242 12.82 12.33 -17.82
C GLY A 242 12.71 13.50 -16.85
N LEU A 243 11.65 13.56 -16.06
CA LEU A 243 11.41 14.65 -15.11
C LEU A 243 12.25 14.52 -13.83
N LEU A 244 12.52 13.29 -13.38
CA LEU A 244 13.56 12.97 -12.39
C LEU A 244 14.93 13.50 -12.84
N ALA A 245 15.33 13.26 -14.10
CA ALA A 245 16.56 13.82 -14.64
C ALA A 245 16.49 15.36 -14.75
N GLY A 246 15.33 15.94 -15.05
CA GLY A 246 15.07 17.39 -15.03
C GLY A 246 15.39 18.00 -13.67
N GLY A 247 14.70 17.57 -12.61
CA GLY A 247 14.86 18.12 -11.25
C GLY A 247 16.23 17.89 -10.60
N LEU A 248 17.00 16.93 -11.10
CA LEU A 248 18.39 16.65 -10.67
C LEU A 248 19.47 17.41 -11.47
N LEU A 249 19.19 17.81 -12.72
CA LEU A 249 20.20 18.39 -13.63
C LEU A 249 19.93 19.85 -14.01
N ILE A 250 18.70 20.33 -13.90
CA ILE A 250 18.33 21.73 -14.14
C ILE A 250 18.67 22.55 -12.88
N PRO A 251 19.35 23.71 -12.99
CA PRO A 251 19.65 24.56 -11.85
C PRO A 251 18.40 25.26 -11.28
N HIS A 252 17.69 24.58 -10.37
CA HIS A 252 16.60 25.15 -9.59
C HIS A 252 17.12 25.98 -8.40
N HIS A 253 16.35 26.99 -7.99
CA HIS A 253 16.57 27.75 -6.75
C HIS A 253 16.02 27.02 -5.51
N SER A 254 15.12 26.05 -5.70
CA SER A 254 14.51 25.24 -4.64
C SER A 254 14.46 23.75 -4.98
N SER A 255 14.58 22.92 -3.95
CA SER A 255 14.26 21.49 -4.04
C SER A 255 12.75 21.21 -4.22
N LYS A 256 11.89 22.22 -4.01
CA LYS A 256 10.46 22.14 -4.36
C LYS A 256 10.24 22.56 -5.82
N ASN A 257 10.51 21.65 -6.74
CA ASN A 257 10.22 21.79 -8.17
C ASN A 257 9.61 20.49 -8.72
N ASP A 258 8.83 20.58 -9.78
CA ASP A 258 8.15 19.44 -10.44
C ASP A 258 9.02 18.75 -11.52
N GLY A 259 10.31 19.10 -11.60
CA GLY A 259 11.25 18.68 -12.65
C GLY A 259 11.46 19.71 -13.76
N ILE A 260 10.59 20.73 -13.87
CA ILE A 260 10.75 21.86 -14.82
C ILE A 260 10.43 23.21 -14.14
N VAL A 261 9.36 23.28 -13.34
CA VAL A 261 8.83 24.49 -12.70
C VAL A 261 8.92 24.38 -11.18
N GLU A 262 9.27 25.48 -10.52
CA GLU A 262 9.32 25.54 -9.06
C GLU A 262 7.93 25.75 -8.44
N PHE A 263 7.66 25.13 -7.29
CA PHE A 263 6.38 25.25 -6.59
C PHE A 263 5.97 26.72 -6.36
N GLN A 264 6.91 27.60 -5.99
CA GLN A 264 6.62 29.04 -5.83
C GLN A 264 6.34 29.75 -7.16
N SER A 265 6.94 29.30 -8.28
CA SER A 265 6.63 29.82 -9.61
C SER A 265 5.27 29.35 -10.13
N CYS A 266 4.76 28.21 -9.64
CA CYS A 266 3.40 27.75 -9.91
C CYS A 266 2.36 28.49 -9.07
N VAL A 267 2.63 28.68 -7.77
CA VAL A 267 1.75 29.41 -6.84
C VAL A 267 1.57 30.89 -7.24
N GLY A 268 2.62 31.53 -7.78
CA GLY A 268 2.55 32.91 -8.26
C GLY A 268 2.22 33.90 -7.14
N ASP A 269 1.22 34.77 -7.37
CA ASP A 269 0.75 35.77 -6.40
C ASP A 269 -0.17 35.18 -5.29
N LEU A 270 -0.42 33.87 -5.28
CA LEU A 270 -1.26 33.22 -4.28
C LEU A 270 -0.54 32.97 -2.95
N ASP A 271 -1.31 32.83 -1.88
CA ASP A 271 -0.80 32.49 -0.56
C ASP A 271 -0.45 30.99 -0.50
N ALA A 272 0.86 30.69 -0.59
CA ALA A 272 1.41 29.34 -0.52
C ALA A 272 1.01 28.56 0.74
N SER A 273 0.62 29.22 1.84
CA SER A 273 0.18 28.55 3.07
C SER A 273 -1.22 27.92 2.98
N LYS A 274 -1.99 28.25 1.93
CA LYS A 274 -3.28 27.62 1.63
C LYS A 274 -3.15 26.25 0.97
N PHE A 275 -2.00 25.95 0.36
CA PHE A 275 -1.79 24.73 -0.41
C PHE A 275 -1.47 23.54 0.51
N ASP A 276 -2.36 22.54 0.55
CA ASP A 276 -2.23 21.32 1.36
C ASP A 276 -1.89 20.11 0.46
N THR A 277 -1.28 19.08 1.05
CA THR A 277 -0.89 17.82 0.40
C THR A 277 -2.04 16.81 0.18
N THR A 278 -3.29 17.19 0.43
CA THR A 278 -4.47 16.37 0.09
C THR A 278 -5.20 16.88 -1.15
N TYR A 279 -5.56 15.98 -2.06
CA TYR A 279 -6.37 16.26 -3.26
C TYR A 279 -7.80 16.73 -2.93
N ALA A 280 -8.28 16.47 -1.70
CA ALA A 280 -9.51 17.05 -1.19
C ALA A 280 -9.37 18.55 -0.82
N SER A 281 -8.16 19.11 -0.96
CA SER A 281 -7.90 20.53 -0.76
C SER A 281 -8.18 21.31 -2.03
N THR A 282 -8.96 22.38 -1.84
CA THR A 282 -9.08 23.50 -2.77
C THR A 282 -7.74 23.92 -3.39
N TRP A 283 -6.70 24.11 -2.58
CA TRP A 283 -5.36 24.46 -3.08
C TRP A 283 -4.41 23.29 -2.79
N TYR A 284 -3.82 22.71 -3.84
CA TYR A 284 -3.22 21.38 -3.76
C TYR A 284 -1.72 21.40 -4.04
N ALA A 285 -0.92 21.23 -2.98
CA ALA A 285 0.53 21.02 -3.00
C ALA A 285 0.83 19.54 -3.31
N ALA A 286 0.71 19.20 -4.59
CA ALA A 286 0.80 17.81 -5.04
C ALA A 286 2.27 17.35 -5.12
N LYS A 287 2.58 16.12 -4.68
CA LYS A 287 3.86 15.41 -4.89
C LYS A 287 3.96 14.88 -6.33
N LEU A 288 3.72 15.77 -7.28
CA LEU A 288 3.58 15.48 -8.70
C LEU A 288 4.67 16.19 -9.49
N ASN A 289 5.16 15.48 -10.50
CA ASN A 289 6.05 16.02 -11.52
C ASN A 289 5.25 16.87 -12.54
N HIS A 290 5.96 17.54 -13.44
CA HIS A 290 5.37 18.45 -14.41
C HIS A 290 4.31 17.78 -15.32
N ALA A 291 4.56 16.55 -15.78
CA ALA A 291 3.64 15.83 -16.65
C ALA A 291 2.38 15.36 -15.92
N ASP A 292 2.49 14.86 -14.68
CA ASP A 292 1.35 14.35 -13.92
C ASP A 292 0.25 15.43 -13.73
N THR A 293 0.65 16.70 -13.56
CA THR A 293 -0.29 17.82 -13.42
C THR A 293 -1.13 18.10 -14.67
N THR A 294 -0.81 17.46 -15.80
CA THR A 294 -1.62 17.49 -17.04
C THR A 294 -2.75 16.46 -17.08
N PHE A 295 -2.92 15.68 -15.99
CA PHE A 295 -3.93 14.63 -15.82
C PHE A 295 -3.78 13.39 -16.72
N HIS A 296 -2.72 13.33 -17.54
CA HIS A 296 -2.51 12.28 -18.54
C HIS A 296 -2.33 10.87 -17.94
N ASP A 297 -1.51 10.76 -16.90
CA ASP A 297 -1.08 9.48 -16.30
C ASP A 297 -2.01 9.03 -15.13
N GLY A 298 -3.15 9.70 -14.97
CA GLY A 298 -4.16 9.40 -13.97
C GLY A 298 -3.77 9.74 -12.54
N ASP A 299 -4.22 8.92 -11.58
CA ASP A 299 -3.97 9.11 -10.15
C ASP A 299 -2.92 8.14 -9.61
N GLY A 300 -1.91 8.67 -8.93
CA GLY A 300 -0.99 7.90 -8.11
C GLY A 300 -1.75 7.09 -7.08
N LEU A 301 -1.59 5.77 -7.16
CA LEU A 301 -2.38 4.78 -6.42
C LEU A 301 -2.34 5.03 -4.89
N PHE A 302 -1.24 5.60 -4.39
CA PHE A 302 -0.71 5.34 -3.06
C PHE A 302 -0.52 6.56 -2.14
N SER A 303 -0.68 7.78 -2.66
CA SER A 303 -0.44 9.02 -1.90
C SER A 303 -1.56 10.02 -2.16
N SER A 304 -2.13 10.63 -1.11
CA SER A 304 -3.11 11.72 -1.25
C SER A 304 -2.51 12.97 -1.88
N ALA A 305 -1.18 13.06 -1.95
CA ALA A 305 -0.46 14.12 -2.64
C ALA A 305 -0.24 13.81 -4.14
N GLN A 306 -0.67 12.65 -4.63
CA GLN A 306 -0.41 12.21 -6.01
C GLN A 306 -1.68 11.93 -6.83
N LYS A 307 -2.80 12.62 -6.55
CA LYS A 307 -4.09 12.37 -7.20
C LYS A 307 -4.62 13.60 -7.97
N PRO A 308 -4.06 13.93 -9.15
CA PRO A 308 -4.48 15.09 -9.93
C PRO A 308 -5.88 14.94 -10.55
N LEU A 309 -6.28 13.75 -11.00
CA LEU A 309 -7.65 13.54 -11.52
C LEU A 309 -8.66 13.67 -10.39
N LYS A 310 -8.44 12.99 -9.25
CA LYS A 310 -9.38 13.09 -8.13
C LYS A 310 -9.38 14.43 -7.43
N TRP A 311 -8.30 15.19 -7.48
CA TRP A 311 -8.35 16.62 -7.16
C TRP A 311 -9.34 17.35 -8.07
N PHE A 312 -9.24 17.18 -9.39
CA PHE A 312 -10.14 17.83 -10.34
C PHE A 312 -11.60 17.35 -10.21
N GLU A 313 -11.84 16.04 -10.00
CA GLU A 313 -13.16 15.46 -9.74
C GLU A 313 -13.80 16.04 -8.45
N CYS A 314 -13.01 16.29 -7.39
CA CYS A 314 -13.49 16.90 -6.14
C CYS A 314 -13.90 18.39 -6.27
N LEU A 315 -13.64 19.03 -7.41
CA LEU A 315 -13.98 20.44 -7.67
C LEU A 315 -15.26 20.63 -8.48
N LEU A 316 -15.88 19.57 -8.97
CA LEU A 316 -17.10 19.60 -9.82
C LEU A 316 -18.39 19.49 -9.00
#